data_AF-A0A059FQF0-F1
#
_entry.id   AF-A0A059FQF0-F1
#
_cell.length_a   1.000
_cell.length_b   1.000
_cell.length_c   1.000
_cell.angle_alpha   90.00
_cell.angle_beta   90.00
_cell.angle_gamma   90.00
#
_symmetry.space_group_name_H-M   'P 1'
#
loop_
_entity.id
_entity.type
_entity.pdbx_description
1 polymer ?
#
loop_
_entity_poly.entity_id
_entity_poly.type
_entity_poly.pdbx_seq_one_letter_code
_entity_poly.pdbx_strand_id
1 'polypeptide(L)' 'MADTDRLARQVADLMAREAIRDCLFRYCRGIDRADEAMLRSAYWPDGTDHHGP' A
#
# COMPACT_ATOMS: atom_id res chain seq x y z
N MET A 1 -18.87 -14.82 -20.54
CA MET A 1 -17.89 -13.73 -20.66
C MET A 1 -18.20 -12.57 -19.72
N ALA A 2 -19.39 -11.95 -19.78
CA ALA A 2 -19.73 -10.81 -18.90
C ALA A 2 -19.55 -11.07 -17.38
N ASP A 3 -19.90 -12.26 -16.89
CA ASP A 3 -19.70 -12.61 -15.47
C ASP A 3 -18.23 -12.83 -15.12
N THR A 4 -17.45 -13.40 -16.04
CA THR A 4 -16.00 -13.56 -15.87
C THR A 4 -15.32 -12.20 -15.79
N ASP A 5 -15.70 -11.26 -16.63
CA ASP A 5 -15.16 -9.90 -16.63
C ASP A 5 -15.56 -9.14 -15.36
N ARG A 6 -16.78 -9.37 -14.85
CA ARG A 6 -17.22 -8.82 -13.56
C ARG A 6 -16.37 -9.36 -12.41
N LEU A 7 -16.21 -10.68 -12.33
CA LEU A 7 -15.41 -11.32 -11.29
C LEU A 7 -13.94 -10.88 -11.35
N ALA A 8 -13.37 -10.78 -12.55
CA ALA A 8 -12.00 -10.29 -12.73
C ALA A 8 -11.82 -8.86 -12.18
N ARG A 9 -12.77 -7.96 -12.44
CA ARG A 9 -12.75 -6.61 -11.84
C ARG A 9 -12.88 -6.64 -10.33
N GLN A 10 -13.77 -7.47 -9.78
CA GLN A 10 -13.93 -7.59 -8.33
C GLN A 10 -12.66 -8.12 -7.65
N VAL A 11 -11.98 -9.11 -8.26
CA VAL A 11 -10.69 -9.62 -7.78
C VAL A 11 -9.62 -8.53 -7.85
N ALA A 12 -9.53 -7.80 -8.96
CA ALA A 12 -8.59 -6.70 -9.10
C ALA A 12 -8.80 -5.60 -8.04
N ASP A 13 -10.05 -5.24 -7.76
CA ASP A 13 -10.42 -4.31 -6.70
C ASP A 13 -9.98 -4.80 -5.31
N LEU A 14 -10.18 -6.08 -5.01
CA LEU A 14 -9.75 -6.68 -3.74
C LEU A 14 -8.22 -6.69 -3.63
N MET A 15 -7.52 -7.05 -4.70
CA MET A 15 -6.06 -7.05 -4.74
C MET A 15 -5.48 -5.63 -4.56
N ALA A 16 -6.09 -4.62 -5.19
CA ALA A 16 -5.69 -3.23 -5.01
C ALA A 16 -5.88 -2.76 -3.56
N ARG A 17 -6.99 -3.15 -2.91
CA ARG A 17 -7.23 -2.85 -1.50
C ARG A 17 -6.20 -3.50 -0.58
N GLU A 18 -5.83 -4.75 -0.82
CA GLU A 18 -4.79 -5.43 -0.04
C GLU A 18 -3.42 -4.78 -0.27
N ALA A 19 -3.05 -4.45 -1.51
CA ALA A 19 -1.79 -3.78 -1.79
C ALA A 19 -1.66 -2.43 -1.05
N ILE A 20 -2.75 -1.67 -0.93
CA ILE A 20 -2.78 -0.43 -0.14
C ILE A 20 -2.61 -0.73 1.36
N ARG A 21 -3.33 -1.73 1.91
CA ARG A 21 -3.18 -2.11 3.33
C ARG A 21 -1.76 -2.54 3.65
N ASP A 22 -1.11 -3.28 2.76
CA ASP A 22 0.28 -3.68 2.94
C ASP A 22 1.21 -2.47 3.06
N CYS A 23 1.02 -1.42 2.26
CA CYS A 23 1.79 -0.17 2.41
C CYS A 23 1.56 0.47 3.78
N LEU A 24 0.31 0.54 4.25
CA LEU A 24 -0.01 1.07 5.58
C LEU A 24 0.66 0.26 6.69
N PHE A 25 0.65 -1.07 6.59
CA PHE A 25 1.29 -1.93 7.59
C PHE A 25 2.81 -1.82 7.58
N ARG A 26 3.45 -1.68 6.41
CA ARG A 26 4.89 -1.40 6.32
C ARG A 26 5.23 -0.05 6.96
N TYR A 27 4.43 0.98 6.70
CA TYR A 27 4.60 2.29 7.32
C TYR A 27 4.53 2.19 8.85
N CYS A 28 3.42 1.68 9.40
CA CYS A 28 3.23 1.58 10.85
C CYS A 28 4.32 0.74 11.51
N ARG A 29 4.62 -0.43 10.95
CA ARG A 29 5.65 -1.32 11.50
C ARG A 29 7.05 -0.70 11.43
N GLY A 30 7.37 -0.02 10.33
CA GLY A 30 8.64 0.69 10.16
C GLY A 30 8.81 1.79 11.20
N ILE A 31 7.77 2.61 11.41
CA ILE A 31 7.74 3.65 12.47
C ILE A 31 7.91 3.02 13.85
N ASP A 32 7.06 2.06 14.22
CA ASP A 32 7.04 1.45 15.56
C ASP A 32 8.37 0.76 15.92
N ARG A 33 9.12 0.30 14.92
CA ARG A 33 10.40 -0.41 15.10
C ARG A 33 11.63 0.43 14.79
N ALA A 34 11.46 1.70 14.42
CA ALA A 34 12.53 2.54 13.91
C ALA A 34 13.34 1.87 12.76
N ASP A 35 12.65 1.16 11.87
CA ASP A 35 13.23 0.52 10.67
C ASP A 35 12.98 1.42 9.45
N GLU A 36 14.00 2.23 9.11
CA GLU A 36 13.91 3.19 8.00
C GLU A 36 13.71 2.50 6.65
N ALA A 37 14.34 1.35 6.41
CA ALA A 37 14.24 0.65 5.13
C ALA A 37 12.80 0.14 4.91
N MET A 38 12.20 -0.44 5.95
CA MET A 38 10.80 -0.86 5.93
C MET A 38 9.85 0.33 5.76
N LEU A 39 10.07 1.41 6.49
CA LEU A 39 9.27 2.63 6.38
C LEU A 39 9.30 3.21 4.97
N ARG A 40 10.49 3.41 4.40
CA ARG A 40 10.66 3.96 3.04
C ARG A 40 10.02 3.09 1.97
N SER A 41 9.98 1.78 2.16
CA SER A 41 9.34 0.85 1.21
C SER A 41 7.81 1.01 1.08
N ALA A 42 7.18 1.76 2.00
CA ALA A 42 5.76 2.10 1.90
C ALA A 42 5.47 3.23 0.88
N TYR A 43 6.49 3.97 0.45
CA TYR A 43 6.37 5.10 -0.47
C TYR A 43 6.91 4.77 -1.86
N TRP A 44 6.50 5.56 -2.85
CA TRP A 44 7.17 5.59 -4.15
C TRP A 44 8.59 6.19 -4.01
N PRO A 45 9.53 5.83 -4.90
CA PRO A 45 10.90 6.34 -4.85
C PRO A 45 11.02 7.87 -4.87
N ASP A 46 10.06 8.54 -5.50
CA ASP A 46 9.94 9.99 -5.64
C ASP A 46 8.88 10.60 -4.70
N GLY A 47 8.33 9.80 -3.78
CA GLY A 47 7.32 10.25 -2.83
C GLY A 47 7.89 11.23 -1.80
N THR A 48 7.12 12.28 -1.52
CA THR A 48 7.41 13.26 -0.45
C THR A 48 6.34 13.19 0.63
N ASP A 49 6.76 13.24 1.89
CA ASP A 49 5.88 13.33 3.05
C ASP A 49 6.25 14.56 3.89
N HIS A 50 5.25 15.29 4.38
CA HIS A 50 5.41 16.55 5.11
C HIS A 50 4.76 16.45 6.49
N HIS A 51 5.59 16.45 7.54
CA HIS A 51 5.14 16.34 8.93
C HIS A 51 5.33 17.66 9.69
N GLY A 52 4.36 18.55 9.58
CA GLY A 52 4.36 19.83 10.28
C GLY A 52 5.00 20.99 9.51
N PRO A 53 5.01 22.19 10.12
CA PRO A 53 5.56 23.42 9.52
C PRO A 53 7.09 23.47 9.52
#